data_AF-A0A284RE99-F1
#
_entry.id   AF-A0A284RE99-F1
#
_cell.length_a   1.000
_cell.length_b   1.000
_cell.length_c   1.000
_cell.angle_alpha   90.00
_cell.angle_beta   90.00
_cell.angle_gamma   90.00
#
_symmetry.space_group_name_H-M   'P 1'
#
loop_
_entity.id
_entity.type
_entity.pdbx_description
1 polymer ?
#
loop_
_entity_poly.entity_id
_entity_poly.type
_entity_poly.pdbx_seq_one_letter_code
_entity_poly.pdbx_strand_id
1 'polypeptide(L)'
;MDAPADTTEERRAAHNASSHHSYTKHCDLINQKRWDNYRKKTSQRHGCRLEPLIRQATRLVEIEYGHYELHRRCSSLAEAMDQIECLSTKFAILTQHSPKSYANAIYQQYQRTVTVDHPKGYRSDLDNAVLEISAIEQSILQHEYVILNMTGVGKEMRRLRMVLDPVHTLVGWLEEMLLEVMISPASLKKKYNNRELAFLMC
;
A
#
# COMPACT_ATOMS: atom_id res chain seq x y z
N MET A 1 -51.66 -3.18 44.88
CA MET A 1 -50.32 -2.57 45.05
C MET A 1 -49.44 -3.21 43.99
N ASP A 2 -49.39 -2.62 42.81
CA ASP A 2 -48.63 -3.16 41.68
C ASP A 2 -47.25 -2.53 41.65
N ALA A 3 -46.22 -3.37 41.68
CA ALA A 3 -44.82 -2.96 41.61
C ALA A 3 -44.42 -2.61 40.16
N PRO A 4 -43.53 -1.62 39.94
CA PRO A 4 -43.23 -1.11 38.61
C PRO A 4 -42.21 -2.00 37.89
N ALA A 5 -42.68 -3.06 37.24
CA ALA A 5 -41.84 -3.99 36.48
C ALA A 5 -41.14 -3.33 35.26
N ASP A 6 -41.74 -2.30 34.67
CA ASP A 6 -41.21 -1.54 33.50
C ASP A 6 -39.83 -0.91 33.76
N THR A 7 -39.57 -0.50 34.99
CA THR A 7 -38.36 0.29 35.31
C THR A 7 -37.06 -0.52 35.31
N THR A 8 -37.13 -1.85 35.36
CA THR A 8 -35.93 -2.71 35.43
C THR A 8 -35.42 -3.16 34.05
N GLU A 9 -36.30 -3.23 33.06
CA GLU A 9 -35.96 -3.58 31.69
C GLU A 9 -35.41 -2.36 30.93
N GLU A 10 -36.03 -1.18 31.12
CA GLU A 10 -35.49 0.09 30.62
C GLU A 10 -34.10 0.41 31.18
N ARG A 11 -33.85 0.16 32.48
CA ARG A 11 -32.51 0.34 33.07
C ARG A 11 -31.47 -0.60 32.48
N ARG A 12 -31.84 -1.84 32.15
CA ARG A 12 -30.95 -2.80 31.48
C ARG A 12 -30.67 -2.38 30.03
N ALA A 13 -31.69 -1.93 29.30
CA ALA A 13 -31.53 -1.43 27.93
C ALA A 13 -30.63 -0.18 27.89
N ALA A 14 -30.84 0.78 28.80
CA ALA A 14 -30.01 1.97 28.93
C ALA A 14 -28.56 1.64 29.32
N HIS A 15 -28.37 0.69 30.24
CA HIS A 15 -27.03 0.23 30.63
C HIS A 15 -26.31 -0.47 29.47
N ASN A 16 -27.01 -1.32 28.70
CA ASN A 16 -26.44 -1.98 27.53
C ASN A 16 -26.10 -0.98 26.41
N ALA A 17 -26.96 0.01 26.16
CA ALA A 17 -26.68 1.08 25.20
C ALA A 17 -25.46 1.93 25.62
N SER A 18 -25.34 2.25 26.91
CA SER A 18 -24.19 2.97 27.47
C SER A 18 -22.90 2.14 27.38
N SER A 19 -22.98 0.85 27.70
CA SER A 19 -21.84 -0.08 27.60
C SER A 19 -21.38 -0.26 26.16
N HIS A 20 -22.32 -0.40 25.22
CA HIS A 20 -22.02 -0.49 23.79
C HIS A 20 -21.39 0.80 23.27
N HIS A 21 -21.91 1.97 23.66
CA HIS A 21 -21.33 3.27 23.31
C HIS A 21 -19.91 3.44 23.85
N SER A 22 -19.67 2.99 25.08
CA SER A 22 -18.34 2.97 25.70
C SER A 22 -17.36 2.06 24.93
N TYR A 23 -17.83 0.86 24.54
CA TYR A 23 -17.05 -0.09 23.76
C TYR A 23 -16.71 0.46 22.37
N THR A 24 -17.69 1.03 21.66
CA THR A 24 -17.48 1.67 20.36
C THR A 24 -16.47 2.82 20.46
N LYS A 25 -16.59 3.70 21.46
CA LYS A 25 -15.61 4.78 21.70
C LYS A 25 -14.21 4.24 21.99
N HIS A 26 -14.09 3.15 22.73
CA HIS A 26 -12.79 2.53 23.02
C HIS A 26 -12.16 1.94 21.75
N CYS A 27 -12.96 1.29 20.91
CA CYS A 27 -12.52 0.81 19.60
C CYS A 27 -12.08 1.95 18.68
N ASP A 28 -12.83 3.05 18.64
CA ASP A 28 -12.48 4.24 17.85
C ASP A 28 -11.18 4.86 18.32
N LEU A 29 -10.96 4.96 19.64
CA LEU A 29 -9.71 5.44 20.23
C LEU A 29 -8.51 4.55 19.85
N ILE A 30 -8.68 3.23 19.87
CA ILE A 30 -7.64 2.28 19.46
C ILE A 30 -7.34 2.43 17.98
N ASN A 31 -8.38 2.54 17.14
CA ASN A 31 -8.23 2.72 15.71
C ASN A 31 -7.55 4.05 15.39
N GLN A 32 -7.90 5.14 16.07
CA GLN A 32 -7.26 6.44 15.92
C GLN A 32 -5.78 6.41 16.34
N LYS A 33 -5.43 5.72 17.43
CA LYS A 33 -4.02 5.50 17.81
C LYS A 33 -3.24 4.70 16.77
N ARG A 34 -3.88 3.74 16.10
CA ARG A 34 -3.27 2.99 14.99
C ARG A 34 -3.04 3.90 13.78
N TRP A 35 -4.02 4.73 13.43
CA TRP A 35 -3.92 5.76 12.39
C TRP A 35 -2.75 6.71 12.64
N ASP A 36 -2.62 7.23 13.87
CA ASP A 36 -1.54 8.16 14.22
C ASP A 36 -0.16 7.51 14.16
N ASN A 37 -0.04 6.25 14.61
CA ASN A 37 1.20 5.50 14.52
C ASN A 37 1.59 5.15 13.08
N TYR A 38 0.61 4.78 12.25
CA TYR A 38 0.86 4.56 10.83
C TYR A 38 1.31 5.86 10.17
N ARG A 39 0.58 6.97 10.36
CA ARG A 39 0.93 8.29 9.80
C ARG A 39 2.34 8.75 10.22
N LYS A 40 2.74 8.51 11.48
CA LYS A 40 4.10 8.80 11.97
C LYS A 40 5.16 7.94 11.28
N LYS A 41 4.89 6.65 11.04
CA LYS A 41 5.81 5.75 10.33
C LYS A 41 5.90 6.09 8.84
N THR A 42 4.81 6.50 8.21
CA THR A 42 4.78 6.92 6.81
C THR A 42 5.48 8.27 6.61
N SER A 43 5.34 9.21 7.55
CA SER A 43 6.06 10.49 7.50
C SER A 43 7.56 10.38 7.83
N GLN A 44 7.98 9.41 8.67
CA GLN A 44 9.40 9.10 8.86
C GLN A 44 10.07 8.54 7.59
N ARG A 45 9.34 7.81 6.74
CA ARG A 45 9.86 7.33 5.45
C ARG A 45 10.05 8.43 4.40
N HIS A 46 9.47 9.62 4.63
CA HIS A 46 9.62 10.79 3.75
C HIS A 46 10.48 11.91 4.37
N GLY A 47 11.10 11.68 5.53
CA GLY A 47 11.76 12.70 6.34
C GLY A 47 13.29 12.76 6.32
N CYS A 48 13.99 11.97 5.49
CA CYS A 48 15.45 12.06 5.36
C CYS A 48 15.84 12.77 4.05
N ARG A 49 15.65 14.09 4.06
CA ARG A 49 16.12 15.00 3.01
C ARG A 49 17.38 15.72 3.53
N LEU A 50 18.53 15.29 2.98
CA LEU A 50 19.83 15.97 2.87
C LEU A 50 20.64 16.25 4.14
N GLU A 51 21.74 15.51 4.29
CA GLU A 51 23.05 16.12 4.42
C GLU A 51 23.95 15.60 3.28
N PRO A 52 24.43 16.47 2.37
CA PRO A 52 25.46 16.09 1.42
C PRO A 52 26.80 16.15 2.13
N LEU A 53 27.37 14.98 2.46
CA LEU A 53 28.77 14.88 2.84
C LEU A 53 29.64 15.23 1.63
N ILE A 54 29.98 16.51 1.55
CA ILE A 54 31.09 17.06 0.78
C ILE A 54 32.35 16.32 1.22
N ARG A 55 32.71 15.24 0.52
CA ARG A 55 34.06 14.67 0.55
C ARG A 55 34.24 13.61 -0.54
N GLN A 56 34.42 14.04 -1.79
CA GLN A 56 35.36 13.42 -2.73
C GLN A 56 35.52 14.22 -4.03
N ALA A 57 35.83 15.52 -3.89
CA ALA A 57 36.68 16.16 -4.89
C ALA A 57 38.12 15.89 -4.45
N THR A 58 38.77 14.90 -5.07
CA THR A 58 40.23 14.71 -5.25
C THR A 58 40.51 13.21 -5.35
N ARG A 59 40.64 12.70 -6.58
CA ARG A 59 41.61 11.67 -7.01
C ARG A 59 41.48 11.48 -8.52
N LEU A 60 42.05 12.46 -9.23
CA LEU A 60 42.45 12.37 -10.63
C LEU A 60 43.84 11.70 -10.68
N VAL A 61 43.94 10.39 -10.46
CA VAL A 61 45.06 9.57 -10.94
C VAL A 61 44.54 8.13 -11.08
N GLU A 62 44.75 7.54 -12.26
CA GLU A 62 44.65 6.10 -12.66
C GLU A 62 43.66 5.83 -13.81
N ILE A 63 44.11 6.18 -15.02
CA ILE A 63 43.36 6.08 -16.29
C ILE A 63 43.25 4.63 -16.81
N GLU A 64 43.90 3.63 -16.19
CA GLU A 64 43.77 2.21 -16.60
C GLU A 64 42.82 1.39 -15.71
N TYR A 65 42.65 1.72 -14.44
CA TYR A 65 41.69 1.04 -13.54
C TYR A 65 40.25 1.54 -13.73
N GLY A 66 40.09 2.78 -14.20
CA GLY A 66 38.78 3.39 -14.45
C GLY A 66 37.97 2.72 -15.57
N HIS A 67 38.61 2.05 -16.53
CA HIS A 67 37.89 1.47 -17.67
C HIS A 67 37.09 0.21 -17.29
N TYR A 68 37.66 -0.65 -16.45
CA TYR A 68 36.97 -1.84 -15.93
C TYR A 68 35.84 -1.47 -14.96
N GLU A 69 36.06 -0.45 -14.12
CA GLU A 69 35.06 -0.01 -13.16
C GLU A 69 33.91 0.77 -13.82
N LEU A 70 34.20 1.60 -14.83
CA LEU A 70 33.18 2.22 -15.68
C LEU A 70 32.39 1.18 -16.48
N HIS A 71 33.06 0.18 -17.08
CA HIS A 71 32.39 -0.88 -17.83
C HIS A 71 31.46 -1.71 -16.92
N ARG A 72 31.93 -2.08 -15.73
CA ARG A 72 31.12 -2.81 -14.73
C ARG A 72 29.93 -1.99 -14.23
N ARG A 73 30.12 -0.69 -13.99
CA ARG A 73 29.03 0.22 -13.59
C ARG A 73 27.98 0.39 -14.69
N CYS A 74 28.41 0.56 -15.94
CA CYS A 74 27.52 0.61 -17.10
C CYS A 74 26.72 -0.70 -17.29
N SER A 75 27.35 -1.87 -17.10
CA SER A 75 26.66 -3.17 -17.16
C SER A 75 25.59 -3.29 -16.08
N SER A 76 25.93 -2.96 -14.83
CA SER A 76 25.00 -3.08 -13.70
C SER A 76 23.81 -2.12 -13.80
N LEU A 77 24.01 -0.91 -14.33
CA LEU A 77 22.92 0.03 -14.59
C LEU A 77 22.01 -0.46 -15.72
N ALA A 78 22.59 -0.95 -16.82
CA ALA A 78 21.81 -1.51 -17.93
C ALA A 78 20.97 -2.72 -17.46
N GLU A 79 21.57 -3.64 -16.71
CA GLU A 79 20.88 -4.79 -16.11
C GLU A 79 19.73 -4.34 -15.20
N ALA A 80 19.94 -3.32 -14.35
CA ALA A 80 18.87 -2.80 -13.50
C ALA A 80 17.71 -2.20 -14.31
N MET A 81 18.01 -1.51 -15.41
CA MET A 81 17.00 -0.94 -16.31
C MET A 81 16.22 -2.04 -17.05
N ASP A 82 16.89 -3.09 -17.51
CA ASP A 82 16.25 -4.24 -18.16
C ASP A 82 15.32 -4.97 -17.19
N GLN A 83 15.72 -5.12 -15.92
CA GLN A 83 14.85 -5.69 -14.88
C GLN A 83 13.63 -4.80 -14.59
N ILE A 84 13.79 -3.47 -14.55
CA ILE A 84 12.66 -2.54 -14.39
C ILE A 84 11.68 -2.68 -15.56
N GLU A 85 12.17 -2.83 -16.78
CA GLU A 85 11.32 -3.03 -17.97
C GLU A 85 10.59 -4.39 -17.93
N CYS A 86 11.28 -5.45 -17.50
CA CYS A 86 10.68 -6.76 -17.28
C CYS A 86 9.57 -6.70 -16.21
N LEU A 87 9.82 -6.03 -15.09
CA LEU A 87 8.83 -5.83 -14.01
C LEU A 87 7.65 -4.97 -14.48
N SER A 88 7.91 -3.95 -15.29
CA SER A 88 6.86 -3.13 -15.92
C SER A 88 5.96 -3.99 -16.81
N THR A 89 6.54 -4.85 -17.63
CA THR A 89 5.80 -5.78 -18.50
C THR A 89 5.00 -6.78 -17.68
N LYS A 90 5.60 -7.37 -16.63
CA LYS A 90 4.90 -8.27 -15.71
C LYS A 90 3.70 -7.60 -15.06
N PHE A 91 3.89 -6.38 -14.54
CA PHE A 91 2.82 -5.58 -13.93
C PHE A 91 1.71 -5.26 -14.94
N ALA A 92 2.07 -4.88 -16.16
CA ALA A 92 1.11 -4.60 -17.22
C ALA A 92 0.28 -5.85 -17.58
N ILE A 93 0.91 -7.02 -17.71
CA ILE A 93 0.20 -8.29 -17.98
C ILE A 93 -0.74 -8.63 -16.82
N LEU A 94 -0.25 -8.57 -15.58
CA LEU A 94 -1.02 -8.90 -14.39
C LEU A 94 -2.26 -8.00 -14.24
N THR A 95 -2.10 -6.71 -14.52
CA THR A 95 -3.17 -5.71 -14.41
C THR A 95 -4.02 -5.60 -15.68
N GLN A 96 -3.74 -6.39 -16.71
CA GLN A 96 -4.36 -6.25 -18.05
C GLN A 96 -4.26 -4.81 -18.57
N HIS A 97 -3.10 -4.18 -18.37
CA HIS A 97 -2.80 -2.79 -18.70
C HIS A 97 -3.66 -1.74 -17.98
N SER A 98 -4.39 -2.11 -16.93
CA SER A 98 -5.25 -1.20 -16.19
C SER A 98 -5.27 -1.53 -14.69
N PRO A 99 -4.43 -0.84 -13.88
CA PRO A 99 -4.45 -1.00 -12.43
C PRO A 99 -5.84 -0.79 -11.81
N LYS A 100 -6.61 0.17 -12.36
CA LYS A 100 -7.99 0.45 -11.92
C LYS A 100 -8.94 -0.72 -12.20
N SER A 101 -8.83 -1.32 -13.39
CA SER A 101 -9.65 -2.50 -13.74
C SER A 101 -9.26 -3.71 -12.89
N TYR A 102 -7.96 -3.89 -12.61
CA TYR A 102 -7.47 -4.93 -11.71
C TYR A 102 -8.03 -4.75 -10.29
N ALA A 103 -7.89 -3.55 -9.70
CA ALA A 103 -8.45 -3.24 -8.38
C ALA A 103 -9.96 -3.52 -8.31
N ASN A 104 -10.69 -3.11 -9.34
CA ASN A 104 -12.12 -3.40 -9.45
C ASN A 104 -12.40 -4.91 -9.55
N ALA A 105 -11.62 -5.66 -10.33
CA ALA A 105 -11.77 -7.10 -10.47
C ALA A 105 -11.56 -7.83 -9.12
N ILE A 106 -10.53 -7.43 -8.36
CA ILE A 106 -10.26 -7.97 -7.02
C ILE A 106 -11.43 -7.65 -6.06
N TYR A 107 -11.95 -6.42 -6.06
CA TYR A 107 -13.14 -6.08 -5.28
C TYR A 107 -14.33 -7.01 -5.63
N GLN A 108 -14.61 -7.19 -6.92
CA GLN A 108 -15.73 -8.02 -7.39
C GLN A 108 -15.53 -9.49 -7.02
N GLN A 109 -14.30 -9.99 -7.12
CA GLN A 109 -13.93 -11.35 -6.70
C GLN A 109 -14.22 -11.52 -5.21
N TYR A 110 -13.69 -10.64 -4.36
CA TYR A 110 -13.94 -10.67 -2.92
C TYR A 110 -15.45 -10.61 -2.61
N GLN A 111 -16.22 -9.72 -3.23
CA GLN A 111 -17.66 -9.60 -2.96
C GLN A 111 -18.44 -10.88 -3.28
N ARG A 112 -18.05 -11.64 -4.32
CA ARG A 112 -18.69 -12.93 -4.64
C ARG A 112 -18.50 -13.98 -3.56
N THR A 113 -17.45 -13.84 -2.74
CA THR A 113 -17.18 -14.76 -1.63
C THR A 113 -18.00 -14.43 -0.39
N VAL A 114 -18.59 -13.23 -0.31
CA VAL A 114 -19.44 -12.82 0.82
C VAL A 114 -20.83 -13.43 0.61
N THR A 115 -21.11 -14.50 1.35
CA THR A 115 -22.39 -15.22 1.32
C THR A 115 -23.06 -15.22 2.69
N VAL A 116 -24.29 -15.75 2.76
CA VAL A 116 -25.00 -15.93 4.06
C VAL A 116 -24.18 -16.85 4.99
N ASP A 117 -23.60 -17.91 4.44
CA ASP A 117 -22.78 -18.88 5.19
C ASP A 117 -21.37 -18.37 5.47
N HIS A 118 -20.90 -17.39 4.70
CA HIS A 118 -19.58 -16.78 4.86
C HIS A 118 -19.67 -15.24 4.84
N PRO A 119 -20.26 -14.62 5.88
CA PRO A 119 -20.56 -13.19 5.89
C PRO A 119 -19.32 -12.30 5.87
N LYS A 120 -18.14 -12.86 6.13
CA LYS A 120 -16.83 -12.17 6.06
C LYS A 120 -16.15 -12.27 4.68
N GLY A 121 -16.61 -13.20 3.84
CA GLY A 121 -15.93 -13.56 2.59
C GLY A 121 -14.52 -14.11 2.80
N TYR A 122 -13.84 -14.42 1.69
CA TYR A 122 -12.45 -14.86 1.67
C TYR A 122 -11.52 -13.66 1.57
N ARG A 123 -11.11 -13.15 2.74
CA ARG A 123 -10.12 -12.06 2.84
C ARG A 123 -8.79 -12.40 2.12
N SER A 124 -8.46 -13.69 2.01
CA SER A 124 -7.26 -14.16 1.31
C SER A 124 -7.16 -13.66 -0.13
N ASP A 125 -8.27 -13.38 -0.81
CA ASP A 125 -8.24 -12.82 -2.17
C ASP A 125 -7.57 -11.43 -2.19
N LEU A 126 -7.87 -10.60 -1.19
CA LEU A 126 -7.25 -9.29 -1.03
C LEU A 126 -5.81 -9.40 -0.50
N ASP A 127 -5.57 -10.24 0.51
CA ASP A 127 -4.23 -10.42 1.07
C ASP A 127 -3.23 -10.92 -0.01
N ASN A 128 -3.64 -11.90 -0.82
CA ASN A 128 -2.81 -12.43 -1.90
C ASN A 128 -2.54 -11.37 -2.98
N ALA A 129 -3.54 -10.57 -3.35
CA ALA A 129 -3.36 -9.49 -4.31
C ALA A 129 -2.41 -8.40 -3.77
N VAL A 130 -2.57 -7.99 -2.52
CA VAL A 130 -1.63 -7.04 -1.87
C VAL A 130 -0.22 -7.63 -1.90
N LEU A 131 -0.04 -8.89 -1.52
CA LEU A 131 1.26 -9.55 -1.47
C LEU A 131 1.93 -9.63 -2.85
N GLU A 132 1.18 -9.99 -3.90
CA GLU A 132 1.72 -10.09 -5.26
C GLU A 132 2.18 -8.73 -5.81
N ILE A 133 1.35 -7.68 -5.66
CA ILE A 133 1.73 -6.34 -6.15
C ILE A 133 2.86 -5.75 -5.29
N SER A 134 2.85 -5.98 -3.97
CA SER A 134 3.94 -5.56 -3.08
C SER A 134 5.26 -6.22 -3.43
N ALA A 135 5.26 -7.50 -3.84
CA ALA A 135 6.46 -8.17 -4.29
C ALA A 135 7.07 -7.49 -5.53
N ILE A 136 6.24 -7.08 -6.49
CA ILE A 136 6.69 -6.29 -7.65
C ILE A 136 7.26 -4.94 -7.21
N GLU A 137 6.54 -4.23 -6.33
CA GLU A 137 6.99 -2.94 -5.78
C GLU A 137 8.38 -3.05 -5.13
N GLN A 138 8.57 -4.04 -4.25
CA GLN A 138 9.83 -4.27 -3.56
C GLN A 138 10.97 -4.61 -4.52
N SER A 139 10.71 -5.40 -5.57
CA SER A 139 11.70 -5.67 -6.61
C SER A 139 12.11 -4.40 -7.37
N ILE A 140 11.17 -3.49 -7.68
CA ILE A 140 11.49 -2.20 -8.32
C ILE A 140 12.34 -1.33 -7.38
N LEU A 141 11.97 -1.24 -6.10
CA LEU A 141 12.70 -0.47 -5.09
C LEU A 141 14.14 -0.98 -4.86
N GLN A 142 14.39 -2.29 -5.02
CA GLN A 142 15.75 -2.82 -4.97
C GLN A 142 16.64 -2.24 -6.07
N HIS A 143 16.09 -1.96 -7.26
CA HIS A 143 16.82 -1.36 -8.36
C HIS A 143 16.99 0.17 -8.22
N GLU A 144 16.15 0.84 -7.42
CA GLU A 144 16.35 2.26 -7.09
C GLU A 144 17.71 2.50 -6.43
N TYR A 145 18.12 1.62 -5.49
CA TYR A 145 19.41 1.71 -4.84
C TYR A 145 20.57 1.63 -5.84
N VAL A 146 20.48 0.74 -6.83
CA VAL A 146 21.51 0.59 -7.88
C VAL A 146 21.60 1.87 -8.71
N ILE A 147 20.47 2.43 -9.13
CA ILE A 147 20.43 3.65 -9.95
C ILE A 147 21.00 4.86 -9.19
N LEU A 148 20.62 5.04 -7.93
CA LEU A 148 21.08 6.15 -7.09
C LEU A 148 22.61 6.14 -6.89
N ASN A 149 23.22 4.96 -6.76
CA ASN A 149 24.66 4.83 -6.55
C ASN A 149 25.50 4.96 -7.84
N MET A 150 24.87 4.90 -9.02
CA MET A 150 25.54 4.85 -10.33
C MET A 150 25.55 6.21 -11.05
N THR A 151 25.37 7.34 -10.35
CA THR A 151 25.27 8.73 -10.91
C THR A 151 24.11 9.00 -11.88
N GLY A 152 23.27 8.00 -12.19
CA GLY A 152 22.10 8.08 -13.08
C GLY A 152 20.84 8.64 -12.39
N VAL A 153 20.90 9.87 -11.87
CA VAL A 153 19.78 10.43 -11.08
C VAL A 153 18.68 11.06 -11.96
N GLY A 154 18.91 11.17 -13.27
CA GLY A 154 18.05 11.91 -14.19
C GLY A 154 17.02 11.06 -14.90
N LYS A 155 17.42 10.45 -16.02
CA LYS A 155 16.52 9.77 -16.96
C LYS A 155 16.10 8.40 -16.43
N GLU A 156 17.02 7.70 -15.79
CA GLU A 156 16.85 6.35 -15.24
C GLU A 156 15.89 6.39 -14.06
N MET A 157 16.10 7.30 -13.10
CA MET A 157 15.13 7.49 -12.00
C MET A 157 13.76 7.95 -12.50
N ARG A 158 13.70 8.78 -13.55
CA ARG A 158 12.40 9.14 -14.15
C ARG A 158 11.69 7.90 -14.71
N ARG A 159 12.41 7.02 -15.40
CA ARG A 159 11.87 5.75 -15.92
C ARG A 159 11.43 4.82 -14.79
N LEU A 160 12.23 4.69 -13.73
CA LEU A 160 11.85 3.90 -12.56
C LEU A 160 10.55 4.42 -11.96
N ARG A 161 10.41 5.73 -11.75
CA ARG A 161 9.18 6.33 -11.21
C ARG A 161 7.97 6.11 -12.10
N MET A 162 8.13 6.18 -13.43
CA MET A 162 7.04 5.87 -14.36
C MET A 162 6.49 4.44 -14.18
N VAL A 163 7.31 3.50 -13.72
CA VAL A 163 6.88 2.13 -13.42
C VAL A 163 6.42 1.99 -11.96
N LEU A 164 7.13 2.61 -11.02
CA LEU A 164 6.86 2.49 -9.59
C LEU A 164 5.56 3.20 -9.18
N ASP A 165 5.28 4.41 -9.69
CA ASP A 165 4.14 5.21 -9.25
C ASP A 165 2.80 4.48 -9.48
N PRO A 166 2.54 3.86 -10.66
CA PRO A 166 1.34 3.04 -10.85
C PRO A 166 1.26 1.81 -9.94
N VAL A 167 2.40 1.15 -9.69
CA VAL A 167 2.48 -0.03 -8.79
C VAL A 167 2.13 0.39 -7.36
N HIS A 168 2.79 1.43 -6.86
CA HIS A 168 2.57 1.99 -5.52
C HIS A 168 1.12 2.43 -5.34
N THR A 169 0.56 3.11 -6.34
CA THR A 169 -0.85 3.52 -6.35
C THR A 169 -1.78 2.32 -6.21
N LEU A 170 -1.51 1.23 -6.95
CA LEU A 170 -2.32 0.02 -6.87
C LEU A 170 -2.21 -0.67 -5.50
N VAL A 171 -1.00 -0.77 -4.93
CA VAL A 171 -0.81 -1.29 -3.56
C VAL A 171 -1.69 -0.51 -2.59
N GLY A 172 -1.63 0.83 -2.63
CA GLY A 172 -2.43 1.68 -1.76
C GLY A 172 -3.95 1.45 -1.90
N TRP A 173 -4.45 1.25 -3.12
CA TRP A 173 -5.86 0.92 -3.35
C TRP A 173 -6.26 -0.43 -2.77
N LEU A 174 -5.41 -1.46 -2.92
CA LEU A 174 -5.67 -2.79 -2.39
C LEU A 174 -5.58 -2.81 -0.86
N GLU A 175 -4.63 -2.08 -0.27
CA GLU A 175 -4.52 -1.90 1.17
C GLU A 175 -5.75 -1.17 1.74
N GLU A 176 -6.26 -0.14 1.07
CA GLU A 176 -7.52 0.51 1.47
C GLU A 176 -8.67 -0.49 1.51
N MET A 177 -8.83 -1.31 0.46
CA MET A 177 -9.88 -2.33 0.45
C MET A 177 -9.72 -3.34 1.59
N LEU A 178 -8.50 -3.80 1.83
CA LEU A 178 -8.19 -4.75 2.89
C LEU A 178 -8.54 -4.18 4.27
N LEU A 179 -8.18 -2.91 4.51
CA LEU A 179 -8.52 -2.21 5.75
C LEU A 179 -10.03 -2.09 5.95
N GLU A 180 -10.78 -1.76 4.89
CA GLU A 180 -12.24 -1.68 4.96
C GLU A 180 -12.88 -3.04 5.25
N VAL A 181 -12.37 -4.13 4.65
CA VAL A 181 -12.83 -5.50 4.97
C VAL A 181 -12.55 -5.87 6.42
N MET A 182 -11.40 -5.46 6.96
CA MET A 182 -11.05 -5.69 8.36
C MET A 182 -12.00 -4.97 9.33
N ILE A 183 -12.58 -3.83 8.93
CA ILE A 183 -13.64 -3.17 9.69
C ILE A 183 -14.94 -3.97 9.53
N SER A 184 -15.44 -4.06 8.30
CA SER A 184 -16.51 -4.99 7.92
C SER A 184 -16.65 -5.07 6.40
N PRO A 185 -17.07 -6.23 5.85
CA PRO A 185 -17.42 -6.36 4.43
C PRO A 185 -18.48 -5.35 3.97
N ALA A 186 -19.41 -4.99 4.87
CA ALA A 186 -20.43 -3.98 4.63
C ALA A 186 -19.84 -2.56 4.47
N SER A 187 -18.79 -2.23 5.23
CA SER A 187 -18.07 -0.95 5.11
C SER A 187 -17.45 -0.80 3.72
N LEU A 188 -16.70 -1.83 3.28
CA LEU A 188 -16.12 -1.85 1.94
C LEU A 188 -17.20 -1.71 0.86
N LYS A 189 -18.29 -2.46 0.97
CA LYS A 189 -19.40 -2.40 0.01
C LYS A 189 -20.05 -1.01 -0.03
N LYS A 190 -20.26 -0.39 1.13
CA LYS A 190 -20.79 0.98 1.23
C LYS A 190 -19.87 1.98 0.55
N LYS A 191 -18.57 1.96 0.84
CA LYS A 191 -17.60 2.85 0.21
C LYS A 191 -17.54 2.66 -1.31
N TYR A 192 -17.54 1.42 -1.78
CA TYR A 192 -17.57 1.13 -3.22
C TYR A 192 -18.81 1.73 -3.90
N ASN A 193 -20.00 1.51 -3.32
CA ASN A 193 -21.25 2.03 -3.85
C ASN A 193 -21.29 3.56 -3.85
N ASN A 194 -20.72 4.19 -2.83
CA ASN A 194 -20.60 5.64 -2.72
C ASN A 194 -19.49 6.25 -3.59
N ARG A 195 -18.70 5.41 -4.29
CA ARG A 195 -17.48 5.82 -5.03
C ARG A 195 -16.44 6.51 -4.15
N GLU A 196 -16.36 6.08 -2.89
CA GLU A 196 -15.45 6.62 -1.87
C GLU A 196 -14.08 5.91 -1.84
N LEU A 197 -13.89 4.84 -2.61
CA LEU A 197 -12.60 4.16 -2.71
C LEU A 197 -11.66 4.93 -3.65
N ALA A 198 -10.39 5.04 -3.30
CA ALA A 198 -9.43 5.87 -4.02
C ALA A 198 -9.35 5.54 -5.52
N PHE A 199 -9.37 4.26 -5.89
CA PHE A 199 -9.32 3.83 -7.30
C PHE A 199 -10.54 4.25 -8.13
N LEU A 200 -11.66 4.63 -7.49
CA LEU A 200 -12.86 5.11 -8.18
C LEU A 200 -12.84 6.63 -8.42
N MET A 201 -12.00 7.37 -7.67
CA MET A 201 -11.87 8.83 -7.78
C MET A 201 -10.78 9.25 -8.77
N CYS A 202 -9.78 8.39 -9.00
CA CYS A 202 -8.67 8.62 -9.93
C CYS A 202 -9.01 8.29 -11.38
#